data_AF-A0A2E3RNZ7-F1
#
_entry.id   AF-A0A2E3RNZ7-F1
#
_cell.length_a   1.000
_cell.length_b   1.000
_cell.length_c   1.000
_cell.angle_alpha   90.00
_cell.angle_beta   90.00
_cell.angle_gamma   90.00
#
_symmetry.space_group_name_H-M   'P 1'
#
loop_
_entity.id
_entity.type
_entity.pdbx_description
1 polymer ?
#
loop_
_entity_poly.entity_id
_entity_poly.type
_entity_poly.pdbx_seq_one_letter_code
_entity_poly.pdbx_strand_id
1 'polypeptide(L)'
;MRTSTLIVLSACALLLVPYSADADFLEVDLGSFRNTYPVPTMEYEGDFAQHVWTDAVDYLYQRTRYNIDIGAIMQEVHADSLVSITIIDTGVNQYYGSPGADVDLLDFTGLPQGTQFTAEYIGPNQHHQDESSQTLMERVALMDSTSGSYPGGINHVALGYLGRLMVSFTLPPDDVADPGDDGGIDSTMVMASTDLLLLHLGEAGYSEQFQVIATFSTVPSPGVMGIMAMAGTVLRRRSRRL
;
A
#
# COMPACT_ATOMS: atom_id res chain seq x y z
N MET A 1 -25.66 71.14 -19.20
CA MET A 1 -26.12 69.74 -19.29
C MET A 1 -24.98 68.85 -18.82
N ARG A 2 -25.14 68.16 -17.70
CA ARG A 2 -24.13 67.26 -17.11
C ARG A 2 -24.42 65.84 -17.59
N THR A 3 -23.49 65.23 -18.29
CA THR A 3 -23.50 63.80 -18.63
C THR A 3 -23.01 63.02 -17.42
N SER A 4 -23.89 62.22 -16.82
CA SER A 4 -23.55 61.29 -15.75
C SER A 4 -23.08 59.97 -16.36
N THR A 5 -21.82 59.62 -16.11
CA THR A 5 -21.26 58.31 -16.47
C THR A 5 -21.67 57.29 -15.40
N LEU A 6 -22.43 56.27 -15.81
CA LEU A 6 -22.83 55.15 -14.97
C LEU A 6 -21.73 54.07 -15.05
N ILE A 7 -21.02 53.80 -13.96
CA ILE A 7 -20.08 52.67 -13.86
C ILE A 7 -20.87 51.49 -13.31
N VAL A 8 -21.12 50.48 -14.15
CA VAL A 8 -21.66 49.20 -13.71
C VAL A 8 -20.50 48.37 -13.16
N LEU A 9 -20.37 48.29 -11.83
CA LEU A 9 -19.51 47.30 -11.19
C LEU A 9 -20.13 45.92 -11.36
N SER A 10 -19.56 45.11 -12.24
CA SER A 10 -19.82 43.68 -12.33
C SER A 10 -19.19 43.00 -11.11
N ALA A 11 -20.01 42.60 -10.14
CA ALA A 11 -19.58 41.74 -9.05
C ALA A 11 -19.37 40.33 -9.60
N CYS A 12 -18.12 39.97 -9.92
CA CYS A 12 -17.73 38.57 -10.06
C CYS A 12 -17.90 37.88 -8.70
N ALA A 13 -19.01 37.18 -8.53
CA ALA A 13 -19.16 36.18 -7.48
C ALA A 13 -18.13 35.08 -7.74
N LEU A 14 -17.03 35.09 -6.99
CA LEU A 14 -16.14 33.94 -6.85
C LEU A 14 -16.97 32.84 -6.19
N LEU A 15 -17.52 31.95 -7.02
CA LEU A 15 -18.03 30.67 -6.58
C LEU A 15 -16.84 29.89 -6.02
N LEU A 16 -16.71 29.87 -4.69
CA LEU A 16 -15.95 28.84 -3.99
C LEU A 16 -16.65 27.52 -4.30
N VAL A 17 -16.16 26.82 -5.32
CA VAL A 17 -16.46 25.41 -5.53
C VAL A 17 -15.80 24.68 -4.36
N PRO A 18 -16.55 23.96 -3.51
CA PRO A 18 -15.91 23.05 -2.58
C PRO A 18 -15.18 22.01 -3.42
N TYR A 19 -13.84 22.03 -3.36
CA TYR A 19 -13.02 20.94 -3.85
C TYR A 19 -13.30 19.78 -2.89
N SER A 20 -14.16 18.83 -3.29
CA SER A 20 -14.13 17.52 -2.68
C SER A 20 -12.77 16.94 -3.07
N ALA A 21 -11.87 16.82 -2.11
CA ALA A 21 -10.67 16.02 -2.29
C ALA A 21 -11.13 14.56 -2.35
N ASP A 22 -11.43 14.07 -3.55
CA ASP A 22 -11.41 12.63 -3.77
C ASP A 22 -9.97 12.17 -3.46
N ALA A 23 -9.83 11.12 -2.66
CA ALA A 23 -8.53 10.50 -2.45
C ALA A 23 -8.06 9.98 -3.81
N ASP A 24 -7.11 10.68 -4.43
CA ASP A 24 -6.48 10.20 -5.64
C ASP A 24 -5.61 8.99 -5.25
N PHE A 25 -5.93 7.83 -5.84
CA PHE A 25 -5.15 6.62 -5.71
C PHE A 25 -4.19 6.53 -6.90
N LEU A 26 -2.94 6.19 -6.62
CA LEU A 26 -1.90 5.95 -7.60
C LEU A 26 -1.56 4.45 -7.60
N GLU A 27 -1.86 3.76 -8.71
CA GLU A 27 -1.39 2.39 -8.91
C GLU A 27 0.00 2.43 -9.56
N VAL A 28 0.93 1.70 -8.98
CA VAL A 28 2.33 1.60 -9.43
C VAL A 28 2.68 0.13 -9.60
N ASP A 29 3.11 -0.22 -10.81
CA ASP A 29 3.70 -1.52 -11.11
C ASP A 29 5.12 -1.57 -10.53
N LEU A 30 5.33 -2.39 -9.51
CA LEU A 30 6.63 -2.56 -8.87
C LEU A 30 7.55 -3.48 -9.69
N GLY A 31 7.00 -4.20 -10.67
CA GLY A 31 7.70 -5.07 -11.58
C GLY A 31 7.23 -6.53 -11.51
N SER A 32 7.85 -7.33 -12.38
CA SER A 32 7.71 -8.77 -12.46
C SER A 32 8.92 -9.48 -11.89
N PHE A 33 8.67 -10.58 -11.17
CA PHE A 33 9.66 -11.34 -10.42
C PHE A 33 9.60 -12.81 -10.85
N ARG A 34 10.77 -13.45 -10.94
CA ARG A 34 10.87 -14.90 -11.17
C ARG A 34 12.04 -15.50 -10.43
N ASN A 35 11.79 -16.59 -9.71
CA ASN A 35 12.85 -17.36 -9.05
C ASN A 35 13.77 -18.02 -10.08
N THR A 36 15.09 -17.96 -9.85
CA THR A 36 16.10 -18.64 -10.68
C THR A 36 17.13 -19.40 -9.85
N TYR A 37 17.88 -20.28 -10.50
CA TYR A 37 18.97 -21.04 -9.87
C TYR A 37 20.32 -20.43 -10.27
N PRO A 38 21.29 -20.32 -9.35
CA PRO A 38 21.28 -20.78 -7.95
C PRO A 38 20.54 -19.85 -6.98
N VAL A 39 19.92 -20.39 -5.94
CA VAL A 39 19.38 -19.58 -4.82
C VAL A 39 20.50 -18.72 -4.20
N PRO A 40 20.24 -17.45 -3.82
CA PRO A 40 18.97 -16.71 -3.85
C PRO A 40 18.82 -15.80 -5.08
N THR A 41 19.07 -16.29 -6.30
CA THR A 41 18.94 -15.44 -7.49
C THR A 41 17.49 -15.28 -7.95
N MET A 42 17.21 -14.12 -8.54
CA MET A 42 15.97 -13.81 -9.22
C MET A 42 16.22 -13.23 -10.61
N GLU A 43 15.21 -13.30 -11.45
CA GLU A 43 15.00 -12.36 -12.54
C GLU A 43 13.99 -11.29 -12.12
N TYR A 44 14.27 -10.05 -12.50
CA TYR A 44 13.42 -8.89 -12.25
C TYR A 44 13.26 -8.08 -13.53
N GLU A 45 12.04 -7.64 -13.81
CA GLU A 45 11.70 -6.71 -14.88
C GLU A 45 10.82 -5.59 -14.32
N GLY A 46 11.30 -4.35 -14.35
CA GLY A 46 10.57 -3.18 -13.86
C GLY A 46 11.46 -1.95 -13.71
N ASP A 47 10.83 -0.81 -13.42
CA ASP A 47 11.49 0.51 -13.35
C ASP A 47 12.20 0.78 -12.01
N PHE A 48 11.97 -0.06 -11.00
CA PHE A 48 12.45 0.13 -9.62
C PHE A 48 13.57 -0.83 -9.23
N ALA A 49 14.37 -1.31 -10.19
CA ALA A 49 15.44 -2.29 -9.95
C ALA A 49 16.42 -1.88 -8.84
N GLN A 50 16.65 -0.57 -8.65
CA GLN A 50 17.51 -0.02 -7.59
C GLN A 50 16.97 -0.24 -6.16
N HIS A 51 15.67 -0.47 -6.02
CA HIS A 51 14.96 -0.63 -4.74
C HIS A 51 14.59 -2.09 -4.46
N VAL A 52 15.09 -3.02 -5.27
CA VAL A 52 14.77 -4.43 -5.20
C VAL A 52 16.05 -5.25 -5.07
N TRP A 53 16.06 -6.18 -4.11
CA TRP A 53 17.16 -7.14 -3.94
C TRP A 53 16.65 -8.47 -3.40
N THR A 54 17.53 -9.47 -3.40
CA THR A 54 17.25 -10.78 -2.81
C THR A 54 18.24 -11.14 -1.73
N ASP A 55 17.79 -12.00 -0.81
CA ASP A 55 18.65 -12.71 0.11
C ASP A 55 18.20 -14.16 0.30
N ALA A 56 19.08 -14.95 0.92
CA ALA A 56 18.81 -16.34 1.24
C ALA A 56 18.18 -16.43 2.63
N VAL A 57 17.07 -17.16 2.73
CA VAL A 57 16.43 -17.49 4.01
C VAL A 57 16.49 -19.00 4.21
N ASP A 58 16.97 -19.42 5.38
CA ASP A 58 17.02 -20.82 5.78
C ASP A 58 15.84 -21.15 6.69
N TYR A 59 14.80 -21.77 6.12
CA TYR A 59 13.60 -22.18 6.87
C TYR A 59 13.26 -23.66 6.57
N LEU A 60 14.23 -24.56 6.80
CA LEU A 60 14.29 -26.01 6.47
C LEU A 60 15.23 -26.32 5.29
N TYR A 61 15.30 -25.45 4.31
CA TYR A 61 16.26 -25.46 3.20
C TYR A 61 16.40 -24.04 2.67
N GLN A 62 17.46 -23.77 1.90
CA GLN A 62 17.78 -22.43 1.44
C GLN A 62 16.76 -21.99 0.36
N ARG A 63 16.21 -20.79 0.53
CA ARG A 63 15.25 -20.20 -0.41
C ARG A 63 15.54 -18.73 -0.70
N THR A 64 15.00 -18.24 -1.81
CA THR A 64 15.07 -16.83 -2.21
C THR A 64 13.94 -16.04 -1.55
N ARG A 65 14.29 -14.98 -0.84
CA ARG A 65 13.35 -13.93 -0.43
C ARG A 65 13.60 -12.69 -1.27
N TYR A 66 12.54 -12.14 -1.84
CA TYR A 66 12.55 -10.85 -2.51
C TYR A 66 12.30 -9.75 -1.49
N ASN A 67 13.05 -8.66 -1.60
CA ASN A 67 12.94 -7.50 -0.75
C ASN A 67 12.71 -6.29 -1.64
N ILE A 68 11.68 -5.51 -1.32
CA ILE A 68 11.29 -4.31 -2.07
C ILE A 68 11.21 -3.16 -1.09
N ASP A 69 11.98 -2.11 -1.31
CA ASP A 69 11.92 -0.86 -0.53
C ASP A 69 10.74 0.00 -1.00
N ILE A 70 9.56 -0.29 -0.44
CA ILE A 70 8.33 0.44 -0.73
C ILE A 70 8.46 1.89 -0.28
N GLY A 71 9.18 2.14 0.82
CA GLY A 71 9.43 3.46 1.34
C GLY A 71 10.16 4.36 0.33
N ALA A 72 11.26 3.87 -0.25
CA ALA A 72 12.00 4.58 -1.28
C ALA A 72 11.17 4.79 -2.56
N ILE A 73 10.40 3.78 -2.98
CA ILE A 73 9.50 3.88 -4.15
C ILE A 73 8.43 4.95 -3.90
N MET A 74 7.81 4.98 -2.71
CA MET A 74 6.83 6.00 -2.34
C MET A 74 7.40 7.41 -2.47
N GLN A 75 8.64 7.63 -2.04
CA GLN A 75 9.32 8.93 -2.18
C GLN A 75 9.54 9.31 -3.64
N GLU A 76 9.97 8.34 -4.47
CA GLU A 76 10.23 8.53 -5.91
C GLU A 76 8.95 8.87 -6.69
N VAL A 77 7.82 8.24 -6.34
CA VAL A 77 6.52 8.48 -7.00
C VAL A 77 5.67 9.58 -6.33
N HIS A 78 6.21 10.22 -5.29
CA HIS A 78 5.54 11.27 -4.52
C HIS A 78 4.19 10.82 -3.91
N ALA A 79 4.16 9.58 -3.41
CA ALA A 79 3.03 9.02 -2.68
C ALA A 79 3.09 9.38 -1.19
N ASP A 80 1.92 9.60 -0.59
CA ASP A 80 1.81 9.83 0.86
C ASP A 80 1.78 8.50 1.61
N SER A 81 0.91 7.57 1.21
CA SER A 81 0.66 6.32 1.95
C SER A 81 0.49 5.08 1.08
N LEU A 82 0.89 3.92 1.61
CA LEU A 82 0.57 2.61 1.05
C LEU A 82 -0.85 2.19 1.44
N VAL A 83 -1.66 1.86 0.43
CA VAL A 83 -3.07 1.47 0.58
C VAL A 83 -3.24 -0.03 0.41
N SER A 84 -2.58 -0.62 -0.60
CA SER A 84 -2.58 -2.06 -0.80
C SER A 84 -1.36 -2.54 -1.60
N ILE A 85 -1.06 -3.82 -1.46
CA ILE A 85 -0.17 -4.59 -2.35
C ILE A 85 -1.02 -5.68 -3.01
N THR A 86 -0.90 -5.81 -4.33
CA THR A 86 -1.52 -6.87 -5.10
C THR A 86 -0.44 -7.69 -5.79
N ILE A 87 -0.40 -8.99 -5.52
CA ILE A 87 0.45 -9.95 -6.22
C ILE A 87 -0.41 -10.67 -7.23
N ILE A 88 0.02 -10.68 -8.49
CA ILE A 88 -0.72 -11.27 -9.61
C ILE A 88 0.15 -12.32 -10.26
N ASP A 89 -0.38 -13.52 -10.47
CA ASP A 89 0.29 -14.50 -11.31
C ASP A 89 0.16 -14.12 -12.79
N THR A 90 1.30 -13.78 -13.39
CA THR A 90 1.44 -13.47 -14.83
C THR A 90 2.08 -14.61 -15.60
N GLY A 91 2.41 -15.72 -14.94
CA GLY A 91 3.17 -16.82 -15.49
C GLY A 91 2.46 -17.52 -16.66
N VAL A 92 3.23 -17.86 -17.68
CA VAL A 92 2.82 -18.66 -18.85
C VAL A 92 3.07 -20.17 -18.67
N ASN A 93 3.55 -20.60 -17.49
CA ASN A 93 3.92 -21.98 -17.25
C ASN A 93 2.67 -22.87 -17.15
N GLN A 94 2.54 -23.83 -18.07
CA GLN A 94 1.57 -24.92 -18.00
C GLN A 94 2.30 -26.23 -17.77
N TYR A 95 2.54 -26.62 -16.52
CA TYR A 95 2.81 -28.02 -16.20
C TYR A 95 1.56 -28.64 -15.62
N TYR A 96 0.96 -29.63 -16.32
CA TYR A 96 -0.17 -30.42 -15.83
C TYR A 96 -1.37 -29.63 -15.27
N GLY A 97 -1.62 -28.41 -15.77
CA GLY A 97 -2.64 -27.50 -15.20
C GLY A 97 -2.11 -26.57 -14.10
N SER A 98 -0.83 -26.16 -14.21
CA SER A 98 -0.06 -25.31 -13.29
C SER A 98 -0.91 -24.32 -12.49
N PRO A 99 -0.81 -24.34 -11.15
CA PRO A 99 -1.62 -23.52 -10.26
C PRO A 99 -1.10 -22.09 -10.12
N GLY A 100 -0.30 -21.59 -11.07
CA GLY A 100 0.24 -20.24 -11.01
C GLY A 100 1.30 -20.04 -9.95
N ALA A 101 1.73 -18.80 -9.73
CA ALA A 101 2.67 -18.45 -8.66
C ALA A 101 2.13 -18.88 -7.27
N ASP A 102 2.96 -19.62 -6.54
CA ASP A 102 2.68 -20.07 -5.18
C ASP A 102 3.27 -19.08 -4.15
N VAL A 103 2.49 -18.10 -3.71
CA VAL A 103 2.93 -17.10 -2.72
C VAL A 103 3.09 -17.78 -1.36
N ASP A 104 4.32 -17.84 -0.88
CA ASP A 104 4.76 -18.56 0.32
C ASP A 104 5.18 -17.58 1.44
N LEU A 105 5.59 -16.37 1.08
CA LEU A 105 5.86 -15.30 2.06
C LEU A 105 5.29 -13.97 1.56
N LEU A 106 4.62 -13.27 2.46
CA LEU A 106 4.21 -11.88 2.34
C LEU A 106 4.30 -11.23 3.72
N ASP A 107 5.36 -10.45 3.94
CA ASP A 107 5.64 -9.80 5.21
C ASP A 107 6.08 -8.35 5.00
N PHE A 108 5.90 -7.52 6.02
CA PHE A 108 6.24 -6.11 5.99
C PHE A 108 7.06 -5.71 7.21
N THR A 109 8.11 -4.95 6.99
CA THR A 109 8.83 -4.29 8.07
C THR A 109 8.71 -2.78 7.95
N GLY A 110 8.82 -2.09 9.08
CA GLY A 110 8.70 -0.64 9.14
C GLY A 110 7.28 -0.09 9.26
N LEU A 111 6.22 -0.90 9.13
CA LEU A 111 4.83 -0.42 9.31
C LEU A 111 4.54 0.11 10.73
N PRO A 112 3.61 1.08 10.88
CA PRO A 112 3.22 1.58 12.20
C PRO A 112 2.64 0.48 13.08
N GLN A 113 2.97 0.51 14.37
CA GLN A 113 2.43 -0.46 15.33
C GLN A 113 0.89 -0.39 15.34
N GLY A 114 0.23 -1.55 15.25
CA GLY A 114 -1.23 -1.62 15.23
C GLY A 114 -1.86 -1.50 13.84
N THR A 115 -1.04 -1.43 12.77
CA THR A 115 -1.53 -1.59 11.39
C THR A 115 -2.26 -2.92 11.24
N GLN A 116 -3.44 -2.87 10.63
CA GLN A 116 -4.25 -4.04 10.35
C GLN A 116 -4.17 -4.40 8.86
N PHE A 117 -4.23 -5.70 8.58
CA PHE A 117 -4.16 -6.26 7.24
C PHE A 117 -5.50 -6.90 6.88
N THR A 118 -6.00 -6.62 5.68
CA THR A 118 -7.10 -7.37 5.07
C THR A 118 -6.60 -8.01 3.79
N ALA A 119 -6.54 -9.33 3.77
CA ALA A 119 -6.19 -10.11 2.60
C ALA A 119 -7.46 -10.60 1.88
N GLU A 120 -7.41 -10.56 0.55
CA GLU A 120 -8.44 -11.09 -0.34
C GLU A 120 -7.79 -11.85 -1.50
N TYR A 121 -8.33 -13.02 -1.80
CA TYR A 121 -7.97 -13.78 -2.99
C TYR A 121 -9.04 -13.61 -4.07
N ILE A 122 -8.61 -13.27 -5.29
CA ILE A 122 -9.48 -13.21 -6.46
C ILE A 122 -8.81 -14.00 -7.58
N GLY A 123 -9.37 -15.16 -7.92
CA GLY A 123 -8.79 -15.98 -8.98
C GLY A 123 -9.46 -17.34 -9.20
N PRO A 124 -8.85 -18.18 -10.04
CA PRO A 124 -9.43 -19.45 -10.47
C PRO A 124 -9.32 -20.61 -9.45
N ASN A 125 -8.44 -20.50 -8.45
CA ASN A 125 -8.23 -21.54 -7.45
C ASN A 125 -9.37 -21.52 -6.41
N GLN A 126 -10.27 -22.51 -6.53
CA GLN A 126 -11.46 -22.63 -5.68
C GLN A 126 -11.14 -22.88 -4.20
N HIS A 127 -9.91 -23.30 -3.86
CA HIS A 127 -9.53 -23.48 -2.46
C HIS A 127 -9.46 -22.17 -1.68
N HIS A 128 -9.22 -21.05 -2.36
CA HIS A 128 -8.97 -19.75 -1.71
C HIS A 128 -10.17 -18.78 -1.82
N GLN A 129 -11.18 -19.07 -2.65
CA GLN A 129 -12.28 -18.13 -2.97
C GLN A 129 -13.15 -17.69 -1.77
N ASP A 130 -13.19 -18.49 -0.70
CA ASP A 130 -13.97 -18.21 0.50
C ASP A 130 -13.12 -18.23 1.78
N GLU A 131 -11.79 -18.20 1.64
CA GLU A 131 -10.91 -18.16 2.81
C GLU A 131 -10.94 -16.80 3.49
N SER A 132 -10.89 -16.83 4.83
CA SER A 132 -10.83 -15.59 5.59
C SER A 132 -9.50 -14.87 5.37
N SER A 133 -9.49 -13.54 5.52
CA SER A 133 -8.25 -12.74 5.54
C SER A 133 -7.20 -13.34 6.48
N GLN A 134 -7.61 -13.76 7.68
CA GLN A 134 -6.71 -14.38 8.65
C GLN A 134 -6.08 -15.66 8.09
N THR A 135 -6.87 -16.54 7.49
CA THR A 135 -6.38 -17.79 6.90
C THR A 135 -5.41 -17.53 5.75
N LEU A 136 -5.73 -16.56 4.87
CA LEU A 136 -4.83 -16.17 3.78
C LEU A 136 -3.50 -15.62 4.31
N MET A 137 -3.54 -14.78 5.35
CA MET A 137 -2.32 -14.25 5.98
C MET A 137 -1.50 -15.32 6.70
N GLU A 138 -2.15 -16.28 7.37
CA GLU A 138 -1.46 -17.42 8.02
C GLU A 138 -0.70 -18.27 7.00
N ARG A 139 -1.25 -18.46 5.80
CA ARG A 139 -0.63 -19.24 4.71
C ARG A 139 0.63 -18.61 4.14
N VAL A 140 0.76 -17.28 4.19
CA VAL A 140 1.89 -16.53 3.62
C VAL A 140 2.81 -15.94 4.71
N ALA A 141 2.67 -16.40 5.94
CA ALA A 141 3.44 -15.88 7.08
C ALA A 141 4.87 -16.44 7.14
N LEU A 142 5.12 -17.59 6.50
CA LEU A 142 6.35 -18.37 6.65
C LEU A 142 6.74 -18.98 5.31
N MET A 143 8.04 -18.92 4.98
CA MET A 143 8.58 -19.52 3.76
C MET A 143 8.76 -21.04 3.90
N ASP A 144 7.66 -21.78 3.92
CA ASP A 144 7.61 -23.17 4.37
C ASP A 144 6.96 -24.15 3.37
N SER A 145 6.39 -23.64 2.28
CA SER A 145 5.93 -24.44 1.14
C SER A 145 7.11 -24.89 0.27
N THR A 146 7.03 -26.06 -0.37
CA THR A 146 7.97 -26.59 -1.38
C THR A 146 7.47 -26.44 -2.82
N SER A 147 8.36 -26.43 -3.81
CA SER A 147 7.94 -26.58 -5.21
C SER A 147 7.15 -27.88 -5.40
N GLY A 148 5.96 -27.78 -6.00
CA GLY A 148 5.04 -28.91 -6.15
C GLY A 148 4.23 -29.26 -4.90
N SER A 149 4.22 -28.38 -3.89
CA SER A 149 3.25 -28.43 -2.79
C SER A 149 1.82 -28.53 -3.34
N TYR A 150 0.94 -29.17 -2.58
CA TYR A 150 -0.46 -29.28 -2.97
C TYR A 150 -1.12 -27.89 -2.98
N PRO A 151 -1.81 -27.46 -4.07
CA PRO A 151 -2.38 -26.11 -4.18
C PRO A 151 -3.45 -25.73 -3.15
N GLY A 152 -3.99 -26.71 -2.41
CA GLY A 152 -4.89 -26.48 -1.27
C GLY A 152 -4.22 -26.73 0.09
N GLY A 153 -2.91 -26.94 0.12
CA GLY A 153 -2.12 -27.16 1.33
C GLY A 153 -2.00 -25.88 2.14
N ILE A 154 -1.84 -25.97 3.46
CA ILE A 154 -1.96 -24.85 4.41
C ILE A 154 -0.81 -23.82 4.41
N ASN A 155 0.15 -23.96 3.49
CA ASN A 155 1.48 -23.34 3.58
C ASN A 155 1.73 -22.25 2.52
N HIS A 156 0.81 -22.02 1.59
CA HIS A 156 0.94 -20.98 0.57
C HIS A 156 -0.45 -20.61 0.04
N VAL A 157 -0.49 -19.56 -0.77
CA VAL A 157 -1.62 -19.20 -1.62
C VAL A 157 -1.22 -19.43 -3.07
N ALA A 158 -1.78 -20.47 -3.67
CA ALA A 158 -1.57 -20.82 -5.07
C ALA A 158 -2.49 -19.96 -5.94
N LEU A 159 -1.93 -18.97 -6.63
CA LEU A 159 -2.72 -17.91 -7.25
C LEU A 159 -3.57 -18.41 -8.42
N GLY A 160 -3.02 -19.27 -9.26
CA GLY A 160 -3.56 -19.64 -10.57
C GLY A 160 -3.40 -18.51 -11.57
N TYR A 161 -3.36 -18.83 -12.87
CA TYR A 161 -3.17 -17.83 -13.93
C TYR A 161 -4.15 -16.65 -13.79
N LEU A 162 -3.59 -15.43 -13.70
CA LEU A 162 -4.30 -14.15 -13.44
C LEU A 162 -5.07 -14.08 -12.11
N GLY A 163 -4.92 -15.09 -11.25
CA GLY A 163 -5.31 -15.00 -9.87
C GLY A 163 -4.41 -14.03 -9.12
N ARG A 164 -4.98 -13.40 -8.10
CA ARG A 164 -4.31 -12.38 -7.32
C ARG A 164 -4.57 -12.54 -5.84
N LEU A 165 -3.55 -12.22 -5.05
CA LEU A 165 -3.65 -11.99 -3.62
C LEU A 165 -3.47 -10.49 -3.39
N MET A 166 -4.49 -9.85 -2.86
CA MET A 166 -4.46 -8.43 -2.50
C MET A 166 -4.42 -8.31 -0.98
N VAL A 167 -3.51 -7.50 -0.45
CA VAL A 167 -3.41 -7.15 0.96
C VAL A 167 -3.58 -5.64 1.09
N SER A 168 -4.65 -5.24 1.76
CA SER A 168 -4.97 -3.84 2.05
C SER A 168 -4.63 -3.49 3.49
N PHE A 169 -4.16 -2.26 3.70
CA PHE A 169 -3.73 -1.77 5.01
C PHE A 169 -4.76 -0.81 5.60
N THR A 170 -5.01 -0.95 6.90
CA THR A 170 -5.71 0.06 7.68
C THR A 170 -4.79 0.52 8.80
N LEU A 171 -4.43 1.79 8.78
CA LEU A 171 -3.64 2.40 9.84
C LEU A 171 -4.46 2.49 11.13
N PRO A 172 -3.82 2.34 12.30
CA PRO A 172 -4.52 2.57 13.56
C PRO A 172 -5.05 4.01 13.59
N PRO A 173 -6.20 4.27 14.23
CA PRO A 173 -6.62 5.63 14.51
C PRO A 173 -5.55 6.31 15.38
N ASP A 174 -5.26 7.59 15.11
CA ASP A 174 -4.38 8.39 15.95
C ASP A 174 -4.89 8.35 17.40
N ASP A 175 -4.14 7.70 18.30
CA ASP A 175 -4.32 7.94 19.73
C ASP A 175 -3.87 9.38 19.99
N VAL A 176 -4.85 10.29 19.95
CA VAL A 176 -4.65 11.70 20.30
C VAL A 176 -4.06 11.73 21.71
N ALA A 177 -2.78 12.09 21.79
CA ALA A 177 -2.12 12.31 23.07
C ALA A 177 -2.94 13.30 23.89
N ASP A 178 -3.24 12.86 25.12
CA ASP A 178 -3.57 13.59 26.35
C ASP A 178 -3.91 15.09 26.21
N PRO A 179 -5.08 15.56 26.68
CA PRO A 179 -5.50 16.97 26.66
C PRO A 179 -4.74 17.86 27.67
N GLY A 180 -3.40 17.82 27.65
CA GLY A 180 -2.55 18.48 28.62
C GLY A 180 -1.26 19.12 28.09
N ASP A 181 -0.91 19.00 26.81
CA ASP A 181 0.35 19.56 26.30
C ASP A 181 0.11 20.72 25.32
N ASP A 182 0.39 21.93 25.79
CA ASP A 182 0.31 23.22 25.11
C ASP A 182 1.59 23.54 24.28
N GLY A 183 2.26 22.50 23.78
CA GLY A 183 3.53 22.60 23.06
C GLY A 183 3.48 22.06 21.62
N GLY A 184 3.03 22.89 20.67
CA GLY A 184 3.45 22.80 19.27
C GLY A 184 2.87 21.65 18.45
N ILE A 185 2.11 22.01 17.42
CA ILE A 185 1.58 21.07 16.42
C ILE A 185 2.77 20.45 15.68
N ASP A 186 3.15 19.24 16.05
CA ASP A 186 3.86 18.32 15.18
C ASP A 186 2.95 17.11 14.92
N SER A 187 1.81 17.39 14.30
CA SER A 187 0.93 16.39 13.69
C SER A 187 1.43 16.02 12.29
N THR A 188 2.75 15.92 12.10
CA THR A 188 3.26 15.01 11.07
C THR A 188 2.74 13.65 11.46
N MET A 189 1.74 13.16 10.73
CA MET A 189 1.52 11.73 10.62
C MET A 189 2.89 11.12 10.42
N VAL A 190 3.41 10.47 11.45
CA VAL A 190 4.49 9.52 11.29
C VAL A 190 3.81 8.33 10.61
N MET A 191 3.54 8.53 9.32
CA MET A 191 3.85 7.51 8.34
C MET A 191 5.15 6.90 8.85
N ALA A 192 5.09 5.63 9.23
CA ALA A 192 6.25 4.75 9.30
C ALA A 192 7.38 5.38 8.49
N SER A 193 8.45 5.86 9.15
CA SER A 193 9.45 6.69 8.48
C SER A 193 9.70 6.10 7.10
N THR A 194 9.35 6.84 6.05
CA THR A 194 9.32 6.37 4.66
C THR A 194 10.68 5.84 4.19
N ASP A 195 11.70 5.93 5.03
CA ASP A 195 13.04 5.45 4.82
C ASP A 195 13.22 3.95 5.15
N LEU A 196 12.22 3.26 5.72
CA LEU A 196 12.37 1.85 6.17
C LEU A 196 11.14 0.93 5.93
N LEU A 197 10.20 1.30 5.07
CA LEU A 197 9.08 0.41 4.74
C LEU A 197 9.52 -0.63 3.70
N LEU A 198 9.70 -1.88 4.15
CA LEU A 198 10.10 -2.98 3.26
C LEU A 198 8.96 -3.99 3.11
N LEU A 199 8.78 -4.46 1.89
CA LEU A 199 7.98 -5.63 1.55
C LEU A 199 8.92 -6.82 1.33
N HIS A 200 8.62 -7.92 2.02
CA HIS A 200 9.29 -9.20 1.87
C HIS A 200 8.33 -10.18 1.18
N LEU A 201 8.79 -10.77 0.08
CA LEU A 201 8.03 -11.77 -0.67
C LEU A 201 8.83 -13.07 -0.80
N GLY A 202 8.11 -14.17 -0.90
CA GLY A 202 8.68 -15.49 -1.17
C GLY A 202 7.71 -16.33 -2.00
N GLU A 203 8.28 -17.19 -2.83
CA GLU A 203 7.55 -18.03 -3.77
C GLU A 203 8.06 -19.48 -3.61
N ALA A 204 7.14 -20.45 -3.64
CA ALA A 204 7.43 -21.83 -3.27
C ALA A 204 8.16 -22.61 -4.37
N GLY A 205 7.78 -22.35 -5.62
CA GLY A 205 8.19 -22.96 -6.87
C GLY A 205 9.50 -22.46 -7.47
N TYR A 206 9.79 -22.97 -8.66
CA TYR A 206 10.96 -22.63 -9.44
C TYR A 206 10.52 -22.13 -10.80
N SER A 207 11.09 -21.01 -11.27
CA SER A 207 10.73 -20.37 -12.54
C SER A 207 9.27 -19.88 -12.65
N GLU A 208 8.51 -19.83 -11.56
CA GLU A 208 7.19 -19.21 -11.53
C GLU A 208 7.34 -17.68 -11.50
N GLN A 209 6.45 -16.99 -12.20
CA GLN A 209 6.53 -15.56 -12.41
C GLN A 209 5.28 -14.88 -11.87
N PHE A 210 5.47 -13.81 -11.11
CA PHE A 210 4.39 -12.96 -10.63
C PHE A 210 4.75 -11.49 -10.81
N GLN A 211 3.71 -10.65 -10.87
CA GLN A 211 3.80 -9.20 -10.87
C GLN A 211 3.33 -8.67 -9.52
N VAL A 212 3.94 -7.57 -9.07
CA VAL A 212 3.54 -6.87 -7.84
C VAL A 212 3.10 -5.46 -8.18
N ILE A 213 1.90 -5.10 -7.76
CA ILE A 213 1.33 -3.75 -7.92
C ILE A 213 1.11 -3.16 -6.52
N ALA A 214 1.57 -1.93 -6.30
CA ALA A 214 1.20 -1.16 -5.13
C ALA A 214 0.14 -0.13 -5.48
N THR A 215 -0.84 0.05 -4.60
CA THR A 215 -1.74 1.19 -4.63
C THR A 215 -1.34 2.13 -3.51
N PHE A 216 -1.10 3.40 -3.87
CA PHE A 216 -0.77 4.47 -2.95
C PHE A 216 -1.88 5.52 -2.90
N SER A 217 -1.94 6.29 -1.82
CA SER A 217 -2.69 7.55 -1.77
C SER A 217 -1.74 8.74 -1.97
N THR A 218 -2.18 9.74 -2.74
CA THR A 218 -1.44 11.00 -2.98
C THR A 218 -2.09 12.21 -2.31
N VAL A 219 -3.08 11.96 -1.46
CA VAL A 219 -3.75 12.99 -0.67
C VAL A 219 -3.37 12.77 0.79
N PRO A 220 -2.93 13.82 1.51
CA PRO A 220 -2.74 13.75 2.95
C PRO A 220 -4.05 13.29 3.58
N SER A 221 -4.00 12.25 4.42
CA SER A 221 -5.21 11.67 5.01
C SER A 221 -6.17 12.75 5.56
N PRO A 222 -7.49 12.52 5.56
CA PRO A 222 -8.49 13.53 5.93
C PRO A 222 -8.30 14.24 7.27
N GLY A 223 -7.42 13.74 8.16
CA GLY A 223 -7.02 14.43 9.39
C GLY A 223 -6.33 15.80 9.18
N VAL A 224 -5.72 16.06 8.02
CA VAL A 224 -4.94 17.29 7.77
C VAL A 224 -5.82 18.48 7.38
N MET A 225 -6.98 18.25 6.78
CA MET A 225 -7.84 19.33 6.27
C MET A 225 -8.73 19.99 7.36
N GLY A 226 -8.83 19.39 8.54
CA GLY A 226 -9.71 19.86 9.63
C GLY A 226 -9.23 21.10 10.39
N ILE A 227 -7.93 21.43 10.35
CA ILE A 227 -7.34 22.42 11.28
C ILE A 227 -7.17 23.82 10.65
N MET A 228 -7.11 23.94 9.32
CA MET A 228 -7.00 25.25 8.66
C MET A 228 -8.32 26.06 8.64
N ALA A 229 -9.47 25.44 8.97
CA ALA A 229 -10.78 26.12 8.96
C ALA A 229 -11.16 26.83 10.28
N MET A 230 -10.43 26.62 11.38
CA MET A 230 -10.82 27.14 12.71
C MET A 230 -9.93 28.29 13.24
N ALA A 231 -8.91 28.74 12.51
CA ALA A 231 -8.05 29.85 12.94
C ALA A 231 -8.61 31.26 12.66
N GLY A 232 -9.80 31.37 12.03
CA GLY A 232 -10.30 32.64 11.48
C GLY A 232 -11.37 33.41 12.27
N THR A 233 -12.00 32.84 13.31
CA THR A 233 -13.20 33.45 13.91
C THR A 233 -13.29 33.36 15.43
N VAL A 234 -12.26 33.79 16.14
CA VAL A 234 -12.40 34.09 17.59
C VAL A 234 -11.71 35.41 17.94
N LEU A 235 -12.50 36.31 18.57
CA LEU A 235 -12.19 37.64 19.17
C LEU A 235 -12.29 38.84 18.19
N ARG A 236 -13.10 39.87 18.41
CA ARG A 236 -13.49 40.52 19.69
C ARG A 236 -14.76 41.35 19.50
N ARG A 237 -15.85 41.00 20.19
CA ARG A 237 -16.97 41.92 20.48
C ARG A 237 -16.85 42.31 21.95
N ARG A 238 -16.38 43.52 22.23
CA ARG A 238 -16.49 44.13 23.57
C ARG A 238 -17.34 45.39 23.47
N SER A 239 -18.51 45.31 24.11
CA SER A 239 -19.41 46.43 24.34
C SER A 239 -18.73 47.47 25.25
N ARG A 240 -19.03 48.75 25.00
CA ARG A 240 -18.95 49.79 26.02
C ARG A 240 -20.32 50.45 26.10
N ARG A 241 -21.00 50.24 27.23
CA ARG A 241 -21.93 51.20 27.82
C ARG A 241 -21.15 51.94 28.90
N LEU A 242 -21.15 53.27 28.83
CA LEU A 242 -21.56 54.19 29.88
C LEU A 242 -21.96 55.49 29.18
#